data_AF-A0A4Y7PIB5-F1
#
_entry.id   AF-A0A4Y7PIB5-F1
#
_cell.length_a   1.000
_cell.length_b   1.000
_cell.length_c   1.000
_cell.angle_alpha   90.00
_cell.angle_beta   90.00
_cell.angle_gamma   90.00
#
_symmetry.space_group_name_H-M   'P 1'
#
loop_
_entity.id
_entity.type
_entity.pdbx_description
1 polymer ?
#
loop_
_entity_poly.entity_id
_entity_poly.type
_entity_poly.pdbx_seq_one_letter_code
_entity_poly.pdbx_strand_id
1 'polypeptide(L)'
;MKLLENIPYPLEQVRELLVLYHITGAITFVNEISRVIEPVYHTQWSTMWLAMRREKRDRWHFKRLRFPPFDDEEPPLDYGDNVLDVDPLEAIQLDLDKEEDKAIIDWFYDAKPLIDTPSVNGSSYKYWSLTLPVMANLYRLGRTLLSDHTDSNSSYLFDKKAFFTAKALNMAIPGGPKFEPLYRDMEAFDEDWNEFNDINKIIIRQQIRTEYKVAFPHLYNSLPRSVKISPYHTPKNVYIRTDDPDLPAFYFDPLINPFSSRGFQPKNLPLVSHEDSIFGPNGADDDEFELPEELSPFLEDKDLENEYTADGIGLWWPPPPYNRRSGHMRRAQDIPLVKNWYLEHCPPNQPVKVRVSYQKLLKCFVLNELKTRPEKPMTKKNLFRQLKATKFFQTTKLDWVEAGLQVCRQGYNMLNLLIHRKNLKYPHLDYNMNLKPVKTLTTKERKKSRFGNATHLCREILRLTKLVVDAHVQFRLGNVDAFQLADALQYIFA
;
A
#
# COMPACT_ATOMS: atom_id res chain seq x y z
N MET A 1 2.69 6.14 -19.76
CA MET A 1 2.08 5.19 -18.79
C MET A 1 3.02 4.04 -18.46
N LYS A 2 3.32 3.11 -19.38
CA LYS A 2 4.20 1.95 -19.09
C LYS A 2 5.61 2.31 -18.59
N LEU A 3 6.17 3.43 -19.07
CA LEU A 3 7.43 3.96 -18.56
C LEU A 3 7.32 4.33 -17.07
N LEU A 4 6.31 5.13 -16.70
CA LEU A 4 6.09 5.58 -15.32
C LEU A 4 5.65 4.44 -14.37
N GLU A 5 5.01 3.38 -14.89
CA GLU A 5 4.68 2.18 -14.09
C GLU A 5 5.94 1.43 -13.63
N ASN A 6 7.05 1.56 -14.36
CA ASN A 6 8.29 0.82 -14.12
C ASN A 6 9.44 1.73 -13.65
N ILE A 7 9.13 2.87 -13.02
CA ILE A 7 10.14 3.76 -12.39
C ILE A 7 11.03 2.92 -11.44
N PRO A 8 12.37 3.00 -11.55
CA PRO A 8 13.30 2.36 -10.61
C PRO A 8 12.99 2.78 -9.17
N TYR A 9 12.95 1.81 -8.26
CA TYR A 9 12.73 2.11 -6.85
C TYR A 9 13.97 2.78 -6.24
N PRO A 10 13.84 3.56 -5.15
CA PRO A 10 14.99 4.24 -4.54
C PRO A 10 16.11 3.29 -4.05
N LEU A 11 15.80 2.00 -3.89
CA LEU A 11 16.74 0.93 -3.54
C LEU A 11 17.55 0.38 -4.72
N GLU A 12 17.18 0.76 -5.95
CA GLU A 12 17.82 0.32 -7.19
C GLU A 12 18.61 1.45 -7.83
N GLN A 13 19.83 1.16 -8.27
CA GLN A 13 20.64 2.12 -9.03
C GLN A 13 20.24 2.15 -10.51
N VAL A 14 20.07 0.96 -11.10
CA VAL A 14 19.77 0.74 -12.52
C VAL A 14 18.67 -0.31 -12.62
N ARG A 15 17.77 -0.13 -13.59
CA ARG A 15 16.76 -1.12 -13.91
C ARG A 15 16.74 -1.38 -15.41
N GLU A 16 17.15 -2.58 -15.80
CA GLU A 16 16.97 -3.07 -17.16
C GLU A 16 15.54 -3.58 -17.38
N LEU A 17 14.95 -3.19 -18.50
CA LEU A 17 13.57 -3.51 -18.84
C LEU A 17 13.45 -4.07 -20.24
N LEU A 18 12.46 -4.93 -20.44
CA LEU A 18 12.07 -5.35 -21.78
C LEU A 18 11.34 -4.22 -22.49
N VAL A 19 11.84 -3.85 -23.66
CA VAL A 19 11.33 -2.76 -24.49
C VAL A 19 10.87 -3.29 -25.84
N LEU A 20 9.72 -2.80 -26.30
CA LEU A 20 9.17 -3.03 -27.63
C LEU A 20 9.21 -1.69 -28.39
N TYR A 21 10.04 -1.61 -29.43
CA TYR A 21 10.25 -0.38 -30.19
C TYR A 21 9.90 -0.56 -31.66
N HIS A 22 9.47 0.53 -32.31
CA HIS A 22 9.22 0.54 -33.74
C HIS A 22 10.55 0.56 -34.52
N ILE A 23 10.67 -0.19 -35.62
CA ILE A 23 11.91 -0.32 -36.41
C ILE A 23 12.50 1.02 -36.89
N THR A 24 11.67 2.05 -37.06
CA THR A 24 12.12 3.39 -37.47
C THR A 24 12.45 4.32 -36.28
N GLY A 25 12.41 3.81 -35.04
CA GLY A 25 12.59 4.62 -33.83
C GLY A 25 11.41 5.56 -33.52
N ALA A 26 10.24 5.35 -34.14
CA ALA A 26 9.11 6.26 -34.00
C ALA A 26 8.52 6.30 -32.58
N ILE A 27 8.44 5.14 -31.92
CA ILE A 27 7.92 5.03 -30.55
C ILE A 27 8.55 3.83 -29.85
N THR A 28 8.72 3.97 -28.53
CA THR A 28 9.30 2.96 -27.65
C THR A 28 8.35 2.66 -26.49
N PHE A 29 8.02 1.38 -26.29
CA PHE A 29 7.13 0.92 -25.22
C PHE A 29 7.88 0.03 -24.24
N VAL A 30 7.81 0.33 -22.95
CA VAL A 30 8.21 -0.63 -21.91
C VAL A 30 7.19 -1.78 -21.87
N ASN A 31 7.64 -2.99 -22.22
CA ASN A 31 6.84 -4.20 -22.33
C ASN A 31 6.96 -5.08 -21.08
N GLU A 32 6.79 -4.46 -19.92
CA GLU A 32 6.92 -5.12 -18.63
C GLU A 32 5.83 -4.63 -17.66
N ILE A 33 5.40 -5.52 -16.77
CA ILE A 33 4.46 -5.20 -15.69
C ILE A 33 5.25 -5.34 -14.39
N SER A 34 5.34 -4.27 -13.60
CA SER A 34 6.06 -4.31 -12.33
C SER A 34 5.31 -5.18 -11.33
N ARG A 35 5.70 -6.45 -11.23
CA ARG A 35 5.17 -7.42 -10.28
C ARG A 35 6.14 -7.55 -9.12
N VAL A 36 5.59 -7.52 -7.91
CA VAL A 36 6.35 -7.58 -6.67
C VAL A 36 5.73 -8.59 -5.71
N ILE A 37 6.58 -9.18 -4.86
CA ILE A 37 6.14 -9.98 -3.72
C ILE A 37 5.62 -9.00 -2.68
N GLU A 38 4.33 -9.09 -2.32
CA GLU A 38 3.67 -8.09 -1.46
C GLU A 38 4.36 -7.88 -0.10
N PRO A 39 4.69 -8.91 0.71
CA PRO A 39 5.39 -8.71 1.97
C PRO A 39 6.79 -8.12 1.77
N VAL A 40 7.57 -8.61 0.79
CA VAL A 40 8.92 -8.07 0.50
C VAL A 40 8.85 -6.60 0.11
N TYR A 41 7.96 -6.22 -0.81
CA TYR A 41 7.80 -4.85 -1.26
C TYR A 41 7.37 -3.92 -0.11
N HIS A 42 6.44 -4.38 0.74
CA HIS A 42 6.06 -3.62 1.92
C HIS A 42 7.26 -3.42 2.85
N THR A 43 8.04 -4.47 3.14
CA THR A 43 9.23 -4.38 3.99
C THR A 43 10.31 -3.50 3.37
N GLN A 44 10.55 -3.57 2.06
CA GLN A 44 11.48 -2.68 1.35
C GLN A 44 11.11 -1.22 1.61
N TRP A 45 9.84 -0.84 1.42
CA TRP A 45 9.38 0.51 1.72
C TRP A 45 9.42 0.86 3.22
N SER A 46 9.25 -0.11 4.11
CA SER A 46 9.46 0.08 5.54
C SER A 46 10.92 0.43 5.87
N THR A 47 11.89 -0.24 5.24
CA THR A 47 13.32 0.12 5.38
C THR A 47 13.62 1.48 4.76
N MET A 48 13.00 1.83 3.62
CA MET A 48 13.14 3.15 3.00
C MET A 48 12.64 4.25 3.92
N TRP A 49 11.50 4.03 4.58
CA TRP A 49 10.95 4.97 5.56
C TRP A 49 11.92 5.22 6.72
N LEU A 50 12.54 4.17 7.25
CA LEU A 50 13.54 4.29 8.31
C LEU A 50 14.80 5.03 7.83
N ALA A 51 15.37 4.62 6.68
CA ALA A 51 16.57 5.22 6.10
C ALA A 51 16.37 6.72 5.83
N MET A 52 15.27 7.09 5.16
CA MET A 52 14.97 8.49 4.86
C MET A 52 14.73 9.33 6.11
N ARG A 53 14.14 8.76 7.18
CA ARG A 53 13.95 9.47 8.46
C ARG A 53 15.27 9.69 9.19
N ARG A 54 16.16 8.70 9.20
CA ARG A 54 17.51 8.83 9.77
C ARG A 54 18.29 9.88 9.02
N GLU A 55 18.34 9.79 7.69
CA GLU A 55 19.04 10.77 6.85
C GLU A 55 18.51 12.20 7.04
N LYS A 56 17.19 12.37 7.11
CA LYS A 56 16.58 13.69 7.33
C LYS A 56 16.90 14.26 8.71
N ARG A 57 17.09 13.42 9.73
CA ARG A 57 17.48 13.84 11.08
C ARG A 57 18.96 14.21 11.14
N ASP A 58 19.81 13.41 10.49
CA ASP A 58 21.26 13.49 10.64
C ASP A 58 21.90 14.51 9.69
N ARG A 59 21.31 14.75 8.51
CA ARG A 59 21.81 15.73 7.54
C ARG A 59 21.45 17.17 7.93
N TRP A 60 22.47 17.99 8.20
CA TRP A 60 22.31 19.40 8.57
C TRP A 60 21.57 20.26 7.53
N HIS A 61 21.95 20.13 6.25
CA HIS A 61 21.33 20.87 5.16
C HIS A 61 20.92 19.94 4.01
N PHE A 62 19.62 19.73 3.87
CA PHE A 62 19.05 18.96 2.77
C PHE A 62 18.70 19.90 1.60
N LYS A 63 19.51 19.88 0.54
CA LYS A 63 19.28 20.69 -0.67
C LYS A 63 18.42 19.90 -1.67
N ARG A 64 17.20 20.38 -1.93
CA ARG A 64 16.32 19.81 -2.95
C ARG A 64 16.82 20.10 -4.37
N LEU A 65 16.59 19.16 -5.29
CA LEU A 65 16.82 19.33 -6.72
C LEU A 65 15.99 20.52 -7.26
N ARG A 66 16.60 21.35 -8.12
CA ARG A 66 15.89 22.47 -8.76
C ARG A 66 15.03 21.94 -9.91
N PHE A 67 13.86 22.56 -10.09
CA PHE A 67 12.93 22.20 -11.16
C PHE A 67 12.68 23.41 -12.08
N PRO A 68 12.71 23.21 -13.41
CA PRO A 68 13.11 21.99 -14.13
C PRO A 68 14.62 21.67 -13.94
N PRO A 69 15.05 20.39 -14.03
CA PRO A 69 16.45 20.03 -13.79
C PRO A 69 17.42 20.48 -14.89
N PHE A 70 16.94 20.60 -16.12
CA PHE A 70 17.67 21.10 -17.29
C PHE A 70 17.02 22.36 -17.85
N ASP A 71 17.79 23.18 -18.56
CA ASP A 71 17.30 24.42 -19.16
C ASP A 71 16.33 24.16 -20.32
N ASP A 72 15.47 25.13 -20.63
CA ASP A 72 14.43 25.03 -21.67
C ASP A 72 15.05 24.84 -23.08
N GLU A 73 16.22 25.42 -23.32
CA GLU A 73 16.92 25.42 -24.61
C GLU A 73 17.96 24.30 -24.74
N GLU A 74 18.23 23.56 -23.66
CA GLU A 74 19.19 22.46 -23.64
C GLU A 74 18.59 21.20 -24.29
N PRO A 75 19.21 20.63 -25.34
CA PRO A 75 18.69 19.44 -25.98
C PRO A 75 18.75 18.24 -25.01
N PRO A 76 17.82 17.26 -25.11
CA PRO A 76 17.87 16.07 -24.28
C PRO A 76 19.19 15.32 -24.45
N LEU A 77 19.88 15.11 -23.33
CA LEU A 77 21.16 14.39 -23.28
C LEU A 77 21.08 13.04 -23.99
N ASP A 78 22.17 12.67 -24.63
CA ASP A 78 22.30 11.35 -25.21
C ASP A 78 22.85 10.35 -24.19
N TYR A 79 22.21 9.18 -24.11
CA TYR A 79 22.54 8.18 -23.10
C TYR A 79 23.93 7.57 -23.33
N GLY A 80 24.27 7.28 -24.60
CA GLY A 80 25.56 6.66 -24.94
C GLY A 80 26.75 7.55 -24.59
N ASP A 81 26.64 8.84 -24.87
CA ASP A 81 27.76 9.77 -24.68
C ASP A 81 27.91 10.25 -23.21
N ASN A 82 26.81 10.35 -22.45
CA ASN A 82 26.81 11.02 -21.15
C ASN A 82 26.51 10.13 -19.94
N VAL A 83 25.77 9.03 -20.12
CA VAL A 83 25.21 8.25 -19.00
C VAL A 83 25.74 6.82 -18.96
N LEU A 84 26.06 6.23 -20.12
CA LEU A 84 26.44 4.82 -20.23
C LEU A 84 27.72 4.48 -19.43
N ASP A 85 28.72 5.35 -19.51
CA ASP A 85 30.05 5.12 -18.88
C ASP A 85 30.16 5.70 -17.46
N VAL A 86 29.06 6.26 -16.91
CA VAL A 86 29.06 6.86 -15.57
C VAL A 86 28.49 5.86 -14.57
N ASP A 87 29.31 5.49 -13.59
CA ASP A 87 28.87 4.65 -12.49
C ASP A 87 27.84 5.41 -11.63
N PRO A 88 26.65 4.84 -11.41
CA PRO A 88 25.64 5.48 -10.59
C PRO A 88 26.07 5.57 -9.13
N LEU A 89 25.62 6.62 -8.45
CA LEU A 89 25.74 6.73 -7.00
C LEU A 89 25.03 5.58 -6.28
N GLU A 90 25.40 5.35 -5.02
CA GLU A 90 24.79 4.33 -4.18
C GLU A 90 23.28 4.57 -4.02
N ALA A 91 22.51 3.50 -4.13
CA ALA A 91 21.08 3.52 -3.87
C ALA A 91 20.79 3.59 -2.37
N ILE A 92 19.54 3.86 -1.99
CA ILE A 92 19.17 3.81 -0.58
C ILE A 92 19.05 2.34 -0.17
N GLN A 93 20.03 1.84 0.57
CA GLN A 93 20.02 0.52 1.17
C GLN A 93 20.35 0.66 2.65
N LEU A 94 19.60 -0.04 3.50
CA LEU A 94 19.85 -0.05 4.94
C LEU A 94 20.79 -1.21 5.24
N ASP A 95 21.81 -0.96 6.07
CA ASP A 95 22.72 -2.02 6.52
C ASP A 95 21.94 -3.04 7.36
N LEU A 96 21.70 -4.21 6.76
CA LEU A 96 21.03 -5.34 7.40
C LEU A 96 22.00 -6.08 8.31
N ASP A 97 21.48 -6.62 9.41
CA ASP A 97 22.30 -7.37 10.35
C ASP A 97 22.63 -8.78 9.81
N LYS A 98 23.88 -9.21 9.92
CA LYS A 98 24.34 -10.48 9.33
C LYS A 98 23.80 -11.72 10.05
N GLU A 99 23.43 -11.58 11.32
CA GLU A 99 22.92 -12.68 12.15
C GLU A 99 21.39 -12.67 12.15
N GLU A 100 20.78 -11.53 12.50
CA GLU A 100 19.32 -11.41 12.58
C GLU A 100 18.65 -11.47 11.20
N ASP A 101 19.19 -10.77 10.20
CA ASP A 101 18.59 -10.64 8.86
C ASP A 101 19.13 -11.66 7.85
N LYS A 102 19.85 -12.68 8.33
CA LYS A 102 20.46 -13.73 7.50
C LYS A 102 19.52 -14.35 6.47
N ALA A 103 18.24 -14.50 6.79
CA ALA A 103 17.26 -15.10 5.89
C ALA A 103 16.94 -14.25 4.64
N ILE A 104 17.20 -12.95 4.68
CA ILE A 104 16.84 -11.99 3.62
C ILE A 104 18.02 -11.23 3.02
N ILE A 105 19.14 -11.14 3.74
CA ILE A 105 20.27 -10.23 3.45
C ILE A 105 20.78 -10.30 2.00
N ASP A 106 20.89 -11.49 1.43
CA ASP A 106 21.52 -11.70 0.12
C ASP A 106 20.69 -11.18 -1.07
N TRP A 107 19.36 -11.12 -0.93
CA TRP A 107 18.45 -10.89 -2.06
C TRP A 107 17.47 -9.74 -1.84
N PHE A 108 17.44 -9.15 -0.63
CA PHE A 108 16.41 -8.20 -0.22
C PHE A 108 16.31 -6.95 -1.10
N TYR A 109 17.44 -6.47 -1.63
CA TYR A 109 17.52 -5.28 -2.47
C TYR A 109 17.64 -5.56 -3.97
N ASP A 110 17.46 -6.82 -4.39
CA ASP A 110 17.41 -7.17 -5.81
C ASP A 110 16.19 -6.56 -6.50
N ALA A 111 16.32 -6.22 -7.78
CA ALA A 111 15.20 -5.72 -8.59
C ALA A 111 14.05 -6.74 -8.73
N LYS A 112 14.39 -8.04 -8.76
CA LYS A 112 13.43 -9.15 -8.71
C LYS A 112 13.92 -10.22 -7.72
N PRO A 113 13.60 -10.05 -6.43
CA PRO A 113 14.00 -10.97 -5.39
C PRO A 113 13.68 -12.42 -5.71
N LEU A 114 14.59 -13.34 -5.36
CA LEU A 114 14.33 -14.78 -5.36
C LEU A 114 14.01 -15.40 -6.73
N ILE A 115 14.24 -14.71 -7.86
CA ILE A 115 13.83 -15.17 -9.21
C ILE A 115 14.37 -16.56 -9.60
N ASP A 116 15.60 -16.87 -9.17
CA ASP A 116 16.31 -18.11 -9.47
C ASP A 116 16.12 -19.20 -8.38
N THR A 117 15.25 -18.95 -7.40
CA THR A 117 15.01 -19.85 -6.26
C THR A 117 13.66 -20.58 -6.39
N PRO A 118 13.45 -21.71 -5.68
CA PRO A 118 12.17 -22.42 -5.68
C PRO A 118 11.03 -21.64 -4.99
N SER A 119 11.34 -20.54 -4.30
CA SER A 119 10.34 -19.68 -3.65
C SER A 119 9.42 -18.97 -4.64
N VAL A 120 9.78 -18.89 -5.92
CA VAL A 120 8.93 -18.32 -6.98
C VAL A 120 8.83 -19.27 -8.17
N ASN A 121 7.79 -19.08 -8.98
CA ASN A 121 7.50 -19.96 -10.12
C ASN A 121 8.39 -19.69 -11.37
N GLY A 122 9.60 -19.16 -11.18
CA GLY A 122 10.56 -18.78 -12.22
C GLY A 122 10.32 -17.40 -12.86
N SER A 123 10.89 -17.18 -14.04
CA SER A 123 10.96 -15.88 -14.73
C SER A 123 9.61 -15.21 -15.05
N SER A 124 8.52 -15.99 -15.05
CA SER A 124 7.17 -15.43 -15.20
C SER A 124 6.72 -14.59 -13.99
N TYR A 125 7.32 -14.84 -12.81
CA TYR A 125 7.19 -14.09 -11.56
C TYR A 125 5.74 -13.75 -11.22
N LYS A 126 4.92 -14.79 -10.97
CA LYS A 126 3.47 -14.69 -10.70
C LYS A 126 3.05 -15.23 -9.35
N TYR A 127 3.77 -16.20 -8.83
CA TYR A 127 3.46 -16.88 -7.57
C TYR A 127 4.69 -16.88 -6.68
N TRP A 128 4.46 -16.77 -5.38
CA TRP A 128 5.51 -16.81 -4.37
C TRP A 128 5.10 -17.71 -3.20
N SER A 129 6.10 -18.33 -2.58
CA SER A 129 6.01 -19.15 -1.38
C SER A 129 7.25 -18.89 -0.53
N LEU A 130 7.06 -18.38 0.69
CA LEU A 130 8.12 -18.00 1.60
C LEU A 130 8.12 -18.91 2.84
N THR A 131 9.31 -19.14 3.38
CA THR A 131 9.52 -19.88 4.63
C THR A 131 9.17 -19.00 5.83
N LEU A 132 8.95 -19.64 6.98
CA LEU A 132 8.58 -18.93 8.21
C LEU A 132 9.68 -17.96 8.70
N PRO A 133 10.98 -18.31 8.70
CA PRO A 133 12.04 -17.37 9.07
C PRO A 133 12.09 -16.12 8.18
N VAL A 134 11.89 -16.30 6.86
CA VAL A 134 11.82 -15.17 5.92
C VAL A 134 10.62 -14.27 6.26
N MET A 135 9.46 -14.85 6.50
CA MET A 135 8.26 -14.07 6.86
C MET A 135 8.41 -13.34 8.19
N ALA A 136 9.07 -13.94 9.18
CA ALA A 136 9.34 -13.35 10.49
C ALA A 136 10.24 -12.11 10.34
N ASN A 137 11.37 -12.25 9.64
CA ASN A 137 12.28 -11.13 9.36
C ASN A 137 11.59 -10.00 8.58
N LEU A 138 10.82 -10.35 7.54
CA LEU A 138 10.06 -9.37 6.76
C LEU A 138 9.03 -8.64 7.62
N TYR A 139 8.34 -9.34 8.53
CA TYR A 139 7.35 -8.75 9.43
C TYR A 139 8.00 -7.83 10.46
N ARG A 140 9.14 -8.23 11.05
CA ARG A 140 9.92 -7.45 12.01
C ARG A 140 10.30 -6.08 11.46
N LEU A 141 10.92 -6.04 10.28
CA LEU A 141 11.27 -4.80 9.56
C LEU A 141 10.02 -4.08 9.03
N GLY A 142 9.02 -4.85 8.58
CA GLY A 142 7.76 -4.39 8.00
C GLY A 142 6.87 -3.61 8.96
N ARG A 143 6.95 -3.93 10.27
CA ARG A 143 6.14 -3.37 11.36
C ARG A 143 6.12 -1.85 11.39
N THR A 144 7.19 -1.18 10.93
CA THR A 144 7.30 0.28 10.97
C THR A 144 6.26 1.04 10.15
N LEU A 145 5.67 0.41 9.13
CA LEU A 145 4.57 0.98 8.34
C LEU A 145 3.19 0.40 8.71
N LEU A 146 3.16 -0.66 9.53
CA LEU A 146 1.92 -1.29 9.97
C LEU A 146 1.28 -0.52 11.14
N SER A 147 -0.01 -0.79 11.33
CA SER A 147 -0.73 -0.36 12.51
C SER A 147 -0.39 -1.23 13.72
N ASP A 148 -0.39 -0.62 14.90
CA ASP A 148 -0.34 -1.35 16.16
C ASP A 148 -1.70 -1.95 16.54
N HIS A 149 -2.79 -1.49 15.93
CA HIS A 149 -4.13 -2.02 16.17
C HIS A 149 -4.34 -3.37 15.47
N THR A 150 -4.28 -4.46 16.25
CA THR A 150 -4.55 -5.83 15.75
C THR A 150 -6.02 -6.21 15.80
N ASP A 151 -6.79 -5.61 16.70
CA ASP A 151 -8.19 -5.98 16.91
C ASP A 151 -9.10 -5.22 15.93
N SER A 152 -9.98 -5.95 15.25
CA SER A 152 -11.03 -5.38 14.40
C SER A 152 -12.00 -4.48 15.18
N ASN A 153 -12.17 -4.69 16.49
CA ASN A 153 -13.01 -3.85 17.33
C ASN A 153 -12.55 -2.38 17.39
N SER A 154 -11.28 -2.10 17.11
CA SER A 154 -10.77 -0.71 17.01
C SER A 154 -11.50 0.11 15.95
N SER A 155 -12.05 -0.56 14.93
CA SER A 155 -12.78 0.06 13.82
C SER A 155 -14.30 0.19 14.06
N TYR A 156 -14.78 0.03 15.31
CA TYR A 156 -16.19 0.19 15.62
C TYR A 156 -16.72 1.58 15.21
N LEU A 157 -17.79 1.62 14.43
CA LEU A 157 -18.34 2.82 13.77
C LEU A 157 -17.38 3.54 12.80
N PHE A 158 -16.19 2.98 12.57
CA PHE A 158 -15.19 3.50 11.64
C PHE A 158 -14.89 2.49 10.53
N ASP A 159 -15.85 1.60 10.25
CA ASP A 159 -15.79 0.61 9.19
C ASP A 159 -16.57 1.07 7.94
N LYS A 160 -16.36 0.37 6.83
CA LYS A 160 -17.01 0.71 5.54
C LYS A 160 -18.54 0.74 5.64
N LYS A 161 -19.13 -0.15 6.44
CA LYS A 161 -20.59 -0.26 6.57
C LYS A 161 -21.16 0.89 7.40
N ALA A 162 -20.49 1.30 8.47
CA ALA A 162 -20.86 2.49 9.24
C ALA A 162 -20.79 3.75 8.36
N PHE A 163 -19.76 3.90 7.53
CA PHE A 163 -19.68 5.03 6.59
C PHE A 163 -20.77 5.01 5.52
N PHE A 164 -21.17 3.83 5.01
CA PHE A 164 -22.30 3.71 4.09
C PHE A 164 -23.62 4.15 4.74
N THR A 165 -23.84 3.73 5.98
CA THR A 165 -25.03 4.12 6.76
C THR A 165 -25.03 5.61 7.07
N ALA A 166 -23.90 6.17 7.52
CA ALA A 166 -23.75 7.60 7.76
C ALA A 166 -24.04 8.42 6.49
N LYS A 167 -23.52 7.98 5.33
CA LYS A 167 -23.82 8.60 4.03
C LYS A 167 -25.32 8.51 3.68
N ALA A 168 -25.95 7.36 3.90
CA ALA A 168 -27.36 7.15 3.56
C ALA A 168 -28.30 8.02 4.42
N LEU A 169 -27.95 8.21 5.70
CA LEU A 169 -28.70 9.01 6.67
C LEU A 169 -28.35 10.52 6.65
N ASN A 170 -27.45 10.96 5.76
CA ASN A 170 -26.92 12.33 5.76
C ASN A 170 -26.32 12.77 7.12
N MET A 171 -25.62 11.85 7.79
CA MET A 171 -24.96 12.08 9.08
C MET A 171 -23.44 12.00 8.93
N ALA A 172 -22.73 12.64 9.87
CA ALA A 172 -21.28 12.60 9.94
C ALA A 172 -20.84 12.03 11.28
N ILE A 173 -20.02 10.99 11.23
CA ILE A 173 -19.33 10.42 12.40
C ILE A 173 -18.15 11.34 12.73
N PRO A 174 -17.83 11.60 14.01
CA PRO A 174 -16.63 12.35 14.37
C PRO A 174 -15.36 11.75 13.73
N GLY A 175 -14.57 12.60 13.06
CA GLY A 175 -13.39 12.16 12.30
C GLY A 175 -13.68 11.47 10.96
N GLY A 176 -14.94 11.13 10.68
CA GLY A 176 -15.37 10.50 9.43
C GLY A 176 -15.62 11.48 8.27
N PRO A 177 -15.86 10.94 7.06
CA PRO A 177 -16.13 11.74 5.86
C PRO A 177 -17.54 12.33 5.84
N LYS A 178 -17.70 13.48 5.18
CA LYS A 178 -19.00 14.14 4.90
C LYS A 178 -19.40 13.98 3.43
N PHE A 179 -20.67 13.73 3.18
CA PHE A 179 -21.23 13.51 1.85
C PHE A 179 -22.40 14.45 1.57
N GLU A 180 -22.74 14.55 0.28
CA GLU A 180 -24.01 15.15 -0.12
C GLU A 180 -25.18 14.24 0.31
N PRO A 181 -26.33 14.82 0.69
CA PRO A 181 -27.53 14.07 1.04
C PRO A 181 -27.94 13.13 -0.10
N LEU A 182 -28.15 11.85 0.22
CA LEU A 182 -28.63 10.87 -0.77
C LEU A 182 -30.10 11.11 -1.11
N TYR A 183 -30.91 11.43 -0.10
CA TYR A 183 -32.33 11.68 -0.20
C TYR A 183 -32.58 13.11 0.30
N ARG A 184 -33.02 14.00 -0.60
CA ARG A 184 -33.28 15.43 -0.30
C ARG A 184 -34.73 15.69 0.13
N ASP A 185 -35.59 14.71 -0.04
CA ASP A 185 -36.98 14.74 0.40
C ASP A 185 -37.10 14.87 1.92
N MET A 186 -36.12 14.40 2.69
CA MET A 186 -36.09 14.51 4.16
C MET A 186 -36.03 15.97 4.66
N GLU A 187 -35.52 16.93 3.87
CA GLU A 187 -35.53 18.36 4.24
C GLU A 187 -36.91 19.01 4.06
N ALA A 188 -37.80 18.40 3.28
CA ALA A 188 -39.17 18.87 3.06
C ALA A 188 -40.20 18.20 3.98
N PHE A 189 -39.77 17.19 4.74
CA PHE A 189 -40.52 16.53 5.80
C PHE A 189 -39.92 16.94 7.16
N ASP A 190 -40.03 18.23 7.52
CA ASP A 190 -40.16 18.51 8.96
C ASP A 190 -41.34 17.65 9.41
N GLU A 191 -41.08 16.62 10.22
CA GLU A 191 -42.12 15.71 10.69
C GLU A 191 -43.26 16.56 11.26
N ASP A 192 -44.39 16.63 10.53
CA ASP A 192 -45.58 17.36 10.96
C ASP A 192 -45.85 17.02 12.43
N TRP A 193 -46.22 18.01 13.23
CA TRP A 193 -46.39 17.82 14.67
C TRP A 193 -47.41 16.70 14.93
N ASN A 194 -46.87 15.54 15.31
CA ASN A 194 -47.63 14.31 15.48
C ASN A 194 -47.68 13.94 16.96
N GLU A 195 -48.69 13.16 17.34
CA GLU A 195 -48.88 12.72 18.73
C GLU A 195 -47.66 12.01 19.33
N PHE A 196 -46.83 11.39 18.50
CA PHE A 196 -45.62 10.66 18.90
C PHE A 196 -44.42 11.57 19.19
N ASN A 197 -44.38 12.78 18.62
CA ASN A 197 -43.27 13.73 18.78
C ASN A 197 -43.58 14.85 19.78
N ASP A 198 -44.69 14.73 20.53
CA ASP A 198 -45.07 15.67 21.57
C ASP A 198 -44.03 15.68 22.71
N ILE A 199 -43.44 16.85 22.96
CA ILE A 199 -42.39 17.04 23.96
C ILE A 199 -42.84 16.68 25.38
N ASN A 200 -44.14 16.78 25.68
CA ASN A 200 -44.68 16.41 26.98
C ASN A 200 -44.74 14.90 27.21
N LYS A 201 -44.67 14.11 26.13
CA LYS A 201 -44.72 12.63 26.16
C LYS A 201 -43.34 11.98 26.07
N ILE A 202 -42.29 12.75 25.74
CA ILE A 202 -40.93 12.24 25.55
C ILE A 202 -40.09 12.46 26.81
N ILE A 203 -39.60 11.37 27.40
CA ILE A 203 -38.68 11.42 28.54
C ILE A 203 -37.24 11.50 28.01
N ILE A 204 -36.64 12.70 28.06
CA ILE A 204 -35.24 12.91 27.67
C ILE A 204 -34.33 12.72 28.89
N ARG A 205 -33.76 11.51 29.05
CA ARG A 205 -32.72 11.26 30.07
C ARG A 205 -31.31 11.52 29.55
N GLN A 206 -31.06 11.15 28.30
CA GLN A 206 -29.78 11.34 27.62
C GLN A 206 -30.05 11.73 26.17
N GLN A 207 -29.21 12.62 25.62
CA GLN A 207 -29.33 13.03 24.22
C GLN A 207 -28.92 11.88 23.29
N ILE A 208 -29.75 11.58 22.30
CA ILE A 208 -29.45 10.61 21.25
C ILE A 208 -28.38 11.20 20.33
N ARG A 209 -27.18 10.62 20.35
CA ARG A 209 -26.05 11.07 19.53
C ARG A 209 -26.09 10.47 18.12
N THR A 210 -25.31 11.03 17.20
CA THR A 210 -25.21 10.52 15.82
C THR A 210 -24.64 9.11 15.77
N GLU A 211 -23.75 8.75 16.69
CA GLU A 211 -23.19 7.41 16.82
C GLU A 211 -24.28 6.36 17.06
N TYR A 212 -25.29 6.68 17.89
CA TYR A 212 -26.41 5.76 18.15
C TYR A 212 -27.26 5.54 16.89
N LYS A 213 -27.49 6.62 16.13
CA LYS A 213 -28.23 6.58 14.86
C LYS A 213 -27.50 5.79 13.78
N VAL A 214 -26.17 5.71 13.81
CA VAL A 214 -25.39 4.88 12.89
C VAL A 214 -25.26 3.44 13.39
N ALA A 215 -25.06 3.24 14.70
CA ALA A 215 -24.92 1.93 15.32
C ALA A 215 -26.21 1.10 15.20
N PHE A 216 -27.35 1.72 15.49
CA PHE A 216 -28.67 1.09 15.47
C PHE A 216 -29.60 1.85 14.51
N PRO A 217 -29.36 1.73 13.18
CA PRO A 217 -29.98 2.60 12.20
C PRO A 217 -31.49 2.43 12.10
N HIS A 218 -32.00 1.24 12.38
CA HIS A 218 -33.45 0.95 12.35
C HIS A 218 -34.20 1.37 13.61
N LEU A 219 -33.49 1.65 14.72
CA LEU A 219 -34.12 2.00 16.00
C LEU A 219 -34.25 3.51 16.18
N TYR A 220 -33.20 4.27 15.85
CA TYR A 220 -33.11 5.71 16.16
C TYR A 220 -33.35 6.64 14.96
N ASN A 221 -33.78 6.11 13.81
CA ASN A 221 -34.08 6.92 12.63
C ASN A 221 -35.46 6.58 12.05
N SER A 222 -36.20 7.62 11.69
CA SER A 222 -37.33 7.53 10.78
C SER A 222 -36.82 7.25 9.36
N LEU A 223 -37.48 6.35 8.62
CA LEU A 223 -37.20 6.05 7.20
C LEU A 223 -35.73 5.66 6.89
N PRO A 224 -35.15 4.62 7.53
CA PRO A 224 -33.78 4.17 7.27
C PRO A 224 -33.64 3.50 5.89
N ARG A 225 -33.41 4.31 4.86
CA ARG A 225 -33.26 3.87 3.46
C ARG A 225 -31.80 3.61 3.11
N SER A 226 -31.52 2.52 2.39
CA SER A 226 -30.18 2.15 1.91
C SER A 226 -29.10 2.01 3.01
N VAL A 227 -29.51 1.81 4.27
CA VAL A 227 -28.59 1.58 5.40
C VAL A 227 -27.98 0.18 5.34
N LYS A 228 -26.82 0.02 5.99
CA LYS A 228 -26.09 -1.26 6.09
C LYS A 228 -25.79 -1.57 7.55
N ILE A 229 -25.99 -2.84 7.94
CA ILE A 229 -25.74 -3.31 9.31
C ILE A 229 -24.29 -3.78 9.43
N SER A 230 -23.52 -3.10 10.28
CA SER A 230 -22.16 -3.48 10.68
C SER A 230 -22.19 -4.61 11.71
N PRO A 231 -21.16 -5.49 11.75
CA PRO A 231 -20.97 -6.40 12.88
C PRO A 231 -20.89 -5.60 14.18
N TYR A 232 -21.56 -6.08 15.23
CA TYR A 232 -21.59 -5.37 16.50
C TYR A 232 -20.26 -5.49 17.27
N HIS A 233 -19.72 -6.71 17.34
CA HIS A 233 -18.51 -7.02 18.12
C HIS A 233 -17.84 -8.29 17.59
N THR A 234 -16.51 -8.33 17.67
CA THR A 234 -15.70 -9.54 17.50
C THR A 234 -15.07 -9.92 18.84
N PRO A 235 -14.85 -11.21 19.15
CA PRO A 235 -14.14 -11.60 20.37
C PRO A 235 -12.83 -10.82 20.50
N LYS A 236 -12.60 -10.22 21.67
CA LYS A 236 -11.44 -9.36 21.91
C LYS A 236 -10.16 -10.15 21.68
N ASN A 237 -9.23 -9.60 20.90
CA ASN A 237 -7.90 -10.17 20.77
C ASN A 237 -7.12 -9.89 22.07
N VAL A 238 -6.68 -10.96 22.75
CA VAL A 238 -5.89 -10.92 23.98
C VAL A 238 -4.47 -11.42 23.77
N TYR A 239 -4.00 -11.43 22.52
CA TYR A 239 -2.63 -11.77 22.19
C TYR A 239 -1.65 -10.76 22.80
N ILE A 240 -0.75 -11.26 23.65
CA ILE A 240 0.36 -10.49 24.20
C ILE A 240 1.56 -10.71 23.30
N ARG A 241 2.21 -9.61 22.95
CA ARG A 241 3.39 -9.62 22.09
C ARG A 241 4.64 -9.63 22.95
N THR A 242 5.56 -10.51 22.59
CA THR A 242 6.86 -10.65 23.21
C THR A 242 7.87 -9.94 22.32
N ASP A 243 8.45 -8.83 22.81
CA ASP A 243 9.51 -8.12 22.06
C ASP A 243 10.91 -8.58 22.50
N ASP A 244 11.01 -9.36 23.60
CA ASP A 244 12.26 -9.90 24.14
C ASP A 244 12.47 -11.35 23.64
N PRO A 245 13.53 -11.61 22.85
CA PRO A 245 13.82 -12.95 22.32
C PRO A 245 14.41 -13.91 23.36
N ASP A 246 14.87 -13.41 24.52
CA ASP A 246 15.46 -14.25 25.57
C ASP A 246 14.39 -14.99 26.39
N LEU A 247 13.13 -14.59 26.27
CA LEU A 247 12.00 -15.24 26.93
C LEU A 247 11.55 -16.48 26.13
N PRO A 248 11.16 -17.58 26.79
CA PRO A 248 10.64 -18.76 26.10
C PRO A 248 9.34 -18.40 25.36
N ALA A 249 8.96 -19.18 24.35
CA ALA A 249 7.76 -18.91 23.55
C ALA A 249 6.47 -19.07 24.40
N PHE A 250 6.49 -20.00 25.36
CA PHE A 250 5.39 -20.21 26.30
C PHE A 250 5.79 -19.80 27.71
N TYR A 251 5.35 -18.61 28.15
CA TYR A 251 5.49 -18.18 29.54
C TYR A 251 4.24 -17.47 30.06
N PHE A 252 4.16 -17.39 31.38
CA PHE A 252 3.12 -16.61 32.06
C PHE A 252 3.54 -15.14 32.09
N ASP A 253 3.01 -14.37 31.13
CA ASP A 253 3.35 -12.96 30.99
C ASP A 253 2.82 -12.12 32.18
N PRO A 254 3.59 -11.14 32.69
CA PRO A 254 3.16 -10.27 33.79
C PRO A 254 1.86 -9.50 33.55
N LEU A 255 1.44 -9.32 32.29
CA LEU A 255 0.15 -8.71 31.93
C LEU A 255 -1.04 -9.65 32.17
N ILE A 256 -0.81 -10.95 32.34
CA ILE A 256 -1.84 -11.93 32.64
C ILE A 256 -2.17 -11.88 34.13
N ASN A 257 -3.46 -11.75 34.44
CA ASN A 257 -3.91 -11.79 35.83
C ASN A 257 -3.59 -13.16 36.45
N PRO A 258 -2.95 -13.20 37.64
CA PRO A 258 -2.60 -14.45 38.29
C PRO A 258 -3.85 -15.24 38.66
N PHE A 259 -3.78 -16.56 38.49
CA PHE A 259 -4.86 -17.45 38.91
C PHE A 259 -4.93 -17.49 40.43
N SER A 260 -6.10 -17.16 40.99
CA SER A 260 -6.38 -17.38 42.41
C SER A 260 -6.77 -18.84 42.63
N SER A 261 -6.03 -19.55 43.47
CA SER A 261 -6.37 -20.91 43.91
C SER A 261 -7.57 -20.96 44.87
N ARG A 262 -8.11 -19.80 45.29
CA ARG A 262 -9.26 -19.75 46.21
C ARG A 262 -10.56 -20.00 45.44
N GLY A 263 -11.15 -21.18 45.61
CA GLY A 263 -12.60 -21.39 45.42
C GLY A 263 -13.07 -22.19 44.20
N PHE A 264 -12.25 -23.06 43.62
CA PHE A 264 -12.72 -24.00 42.57
C PHE A 264 -12.94 -25.41 43.15
N GLN A 265 -14.01 -25.60 43.92
CA GLN A 265 -14.69 -26.89 43.94
C GLN A 265 -15.88 -26.77 42.98
N PRO A 266 -15.78 -27.29 41.74
CA PRO A 266 -16.93 -27.42 40.86
C PRO A 266 -18.14 -27.99 41.61
N LYS A 267 -19.28 -27.29 41.58
CA LYS A 267 -20.52 -27.73 42.25
C LYS A 267 -21.05 -29.09 41.74
N ASN A 268 -20.55 -29.53 40.58
CA ASN A 268 -20.89 -30.80 39.94
C ASN A 268 -19.73 -31.81 39.96
N LEU A 269 -18.69 -31.60 40.78
CA LEU A 269 -17.74 -32.68 41.01
C LEU A 269 -18.49 -33.80 41.73
N PRO A 270 -18.46 -35.04 41.21
CA PRO A 270 -18.85 -36.18 42.02
C PRO A 270 -18.02 -36.16 43.32
N LEU A 271 -18.65 -36.52 44.44
CA LEU A 271 -18.01 -36.58 45.78
C LEU A 271 -16.74 -37.46 45.79
N VAL A 272 -16.62 -38.32 44.78
CA VAL A 272 -15.48 -39.18 44.47
C VAL A 272 -14.96 -38.72 43.12
N SER A 273 -13.67 -38.38 43.01
CA SER A 273 -13.09 -38.03 41.70
C SER A 273 -13.16 -39.22 40.75
N HIS A 274 -13.09 -39.00 39.44
CA HIS A 274 -13.06 -40.13 38.49
C HIS A 274 -11.85 -41.03 38.75
N GLU A 275 -10.73 -40.44 39.14
CA GLU A 275 -9.51 -41.14 39.57
C GLU A 275 -9.80 -41.98 40.83
N ASP A 276 -10.38 -41.41 41.89
CA ASP A 276 -10.73 -42.16 43.11
C ASP A 276 -11.78 -43.27 42.87
N SER A 277 -12.56 -43.18 41.78
CA SER A 277 -13.55 -44.21 41.41
C SER A 277 -12.93 -45.41 40.69
N ILE A 278 -11.77 -45.23 40.06
CA ILE A 278 -11.05 -46.26 39.32
C ILE A 278 -9.91 -46.84 40.18
N PHE A 279 -9.23 -45.99 40.95
CA PHE A 279 -8.01 -46.32 41.69
C PHE A 279 -8.21 -46.36 43.22
N GLY A 280 -9.45 -46.21 43.69
CA GLY A 280 -9.77 -46.09 45.11
C GLY A 280 -9.34 -44.74 45.72
N PRO A 281 -9.82 -44.39 46.93
CA PRO A 281 -9.48 -43.13 47.57
C PRO A 281 -7.97 -43.03 47.85
N ASN A 282 -7.32 -41.97 47.36
CA ASN A 282 -5.86 -41.76 47.47
C ASN A 282 -5.00 -42.85 46.80
N GLY A 283 -5.48 -43.50 45.72
CA GLY A 283 -4.69 -44.51 44.99
C GLY A 283 -4.54 -45.83 45.75
N ALA A 284 -5.51 -46.17 46.60
CA ALA A 284 -5.48 -47.39 47.40
C ALA A 284 -5.49 -48.69 46.57
N ASP A 285 -5.97 -48.62 45.32
CA ASP A 285 -5.99 -49.70 44.33
C ASP A 285 -5.09 -49.38 43.11
N ASP A 286 -4.10 -48.48 43.24
CA ASP A 286 -3.14 -48.11 42.18
C ASP A 286 -2.36 -49.31 41.60
N ASP A 287 -2.33 -50.44 42.31
CA ASP A 287 -1.65 -51.68 41.91
C ASP A 287 -2.44 -52.52 40.87
N GLU A 288 -3.71 -52.23 40.58
CA GLU A 288 -4.56 -53.08 39.70
C GLU A 288 -4.59 -52.61 38.23
N PHE A 289 -4.19 -51.38 37.94
CA PHE A 289 -4.19 -50.81 36.59
C PHE A 289 -2.84 -50.21 36.21
N GLU A 290 -2.12 -50.88 35.33
CA GLU A 290 -0.88 -50.40 34.73
C GLU A 290 -1.13 -50.02 33.26
N LEU A 291 -0.57 -48.88 32.84
CA LEU A 291 -0.52 -48.55 31.41
C LEU A 291 0.41 -49.53 30.70
N PRO A 292 0.07 -50.01 29.48
CA PRO A 292 0.96 -50.86 28.71
C PRO A 292 2.34 -50.22 28.53
N GLU A 293 3.43 -51.01 28.62
CA GLU A 293 4.80 -50.51 28.46
C GLU A 293 5.05 -49.83 27.09
N GLU A 294 4.21 -50.12 26.10
CA GLU A 294 4.26 -49.51 24.76
C GLU A 294 3.62 -48.10 24.72
N LEU A 295 2.99 -47.65 25.81
CA LEU A 295 2.24 -46.40 25.87
C LEU A 295 3.07 -45.28 26.46
N SER A 296 3.62 -44.44 25.58
CA SER A 296 4.27 -43.17 25.92
C SER A 296 3.46 -41.97 25.42
N PRO A 297 3.69 -40.75 25.95
CA PRO A 297 3.12 -39.53 25.38
C PRO A 297 3.47 -39.39 23.90
N PHE A 298 2.48 -39.06 23.06
CA PHE A 298 2.62 -39.05 21.58
C PHE A 298 3.81 -38.28 21.00
N LEU A 299 4.36 -37.29 21.70
CA LEU A 299 5.44 -36.42 21.23
C LEU A 299 6.55 -36.25 22.29
N GLU A 300 6.80 -37.27 23.10
CA GLU A 300 7.84 -37.23 24.14
C GLU A 300 9.24 -36.92 23.57
N ASP A 301 9.55 -37.39 22.36
CA ASP A 301 10.84 -37.17 21.70
C ASP A 301 11.07 -35.72 21.20
N LYS A 302 10.08 -34.84 21.30
CA LYS A 302 10.16 -33.48 20.74
C LYS A 302 10.04 -32.42 21.82
N ASP A 303 10.93 -31.43 21.74
CA ASP A 303 10.84 -30.24 22.58
C ASP A 303 9.54 -29.47 22.34
N LEU A 304 9.03 -28.84 23.40
CA LEU A 304 7.79 -28.07 23.38
C LEU A 304 7.85 -26.86 22.42
N GLU A 305 9.02 -26.23 22.34
CA GLU A 305 9.27 -25.04 21.54
C GLU A 305 10.61 -25.15 20.79
N ASN A 306 10.74 -24.37 19.73
CA ASN A 306 11.96 -24.17 18.98
C ASN A 306 12.22 -22.67 18.78
N GLU A 307 13.38 -22.33 18.21
CA GLU A 307 13.80 -20.95 17.95
C GLU A 307 12.76 -20.11 17.19
N TYR A 308 11.93 -20.74 16.34
CA TYR A 308 10.94 -20.05 15.51
C TYR A 308 9.50 -20.15 16.02
N THR A 309 9.28 -20.74 17.20
CA THR A 309 7.93 -20.96 17.73
C THR A 309 7.26 -19.65 18.10
N ALA A 310 7.98 -18.77 18.81
CA ALA A 310 7.50 -17.43 19.15
C ALA A 310 7.19 -16.60 17.90
N ASP A 311 8.09 -16.60 16.92
CA ASP A 311 7.90 -15.92 15.62
C ASP A 311 6.69 -16.45 14.86
N GLY A 312 6.52 -17.78 14.84
CA GLY A 312 5.39 -18.44 14.19
C GLY A 312 4.05 -18.03 14.80
N ILE A 313 3.98 -17.95 16.14
CA ILE A 313 2.80 -17.44 16.86
C ILE A 313 2.59 -15.95 16.56
N GLY A 314 3.67 -15.15 16.53
CA GLY A 314 3.64 -13.74 16.16
C GLY A 314 3.10 -13.48 14.76
N LEU A 315 3.39 -14.36 13.82
CA LEU A 315 2.91 -14.32 12.44
C LEU A 315 1.45 -14.79 12.25
N TRP A 316 0.78 -15.26 13.31
CA TRP A 316 -0.64 -15.62 13.26
C TRP A 316 -1.57 -14.41 13.26
N TRP A 317 -1.21 -13.38 14.02
CA TRP A 317 -2.02 -12.17 14.23
C TRP A 317 -1.73 -10.94 13.34
N PRO A 318 -0.72 -10.88 12.45
CA PRO A 318 -0.42 -9.67 11.73
C PRO A 318 -1.47 -9.43 10.63
N PRO A 319 -1.67 -8.19 10.20
CA PRO A 319 -2.52 -7.90 9.05
C PRO A 319 -1.87 -8.42 7.75
N PRO A 320 -2.65 -8.54 6.66
CA PRO A 320 -2.08 -8.69 5.32
C PRO A 320 -1.03 -7.58 5.07
N PRO A 321 0.13 -7.91 4.48
CA PRO A 321 0.43 -9.15 3.76
C PRO A 321 1.08 -10.29 4.56
N TYR A 322 1.34 -10.14 5.85
CA TYR A 322 2.19 -11.06 6.61
C TYR A 322 1.48 -12.32 7.13
N ASN A 323 0.14 -12.34 7.08
CA ASN A 323 -0.68 -13.48 7.55
C ASN A 323 -0.75 -14.67 6.59
N ARG A 324 0.09 -14.71 5.54
CA ARG A 324 0.09 -15.77 4.52
C ARG A 324 1.51 -16.13 4.16
N ARG A 325 1.78 -17.44 4.01
CA ARG A 325 3.08 -17.97 3.58
C ARG A 325 3.26 -18.02 2.07
N SER A 326 2.17 -18.03 1.31
CA SER A 326 2.19 -18.10 -0.15
C SER A 326 1.09 -17.24 -0.75
N GLY A 327 1.32 -16.75 -1.97
CA GLY A 327 0.38 -15.88 -2.63
C GLY A 327 0.65 -15.65 -4.10
N HIS A 328 -0.19 -14.80 -4.69
CA HIS A 328 0.06 -14.25 -6.02
C HIS A 328 0.87 -12.97 -5.89
N MET A 329 1.73 -12.71 -6.86
CA MET A 329 2.37 -11.40 -7.03
C MET A 329 1.31 -10.35 -7.31
N ARG A 330 1.50 -9.15 -6.76
CA ARG A 330 0.67 -7.98 -7.06
C ARG A 330 1.46 -7.00 -7.90
N ARG A 331 0.78 -6.10 -8.62
CA ARG A 331 1.50 -4.99 -9.23
C ARG A 331 1.92 -4.03 -8.13
N ALA A 332 3.08 -3.40 -8.27
CA ALA A 332 3.57 -2.45 -7.26
C ALA A 332 2.55 -1.33 -6.95
N GLN A 333 1.89 -0.79 -7.99
CA GLN A 333 0.84 0.22 -7.85
C GLN A 333 -0.45 -0.27 -7.17
N ASP A 334 -0.67 -1.59 -7.11
CA ASP A 334 -1.87 -2.14 -6.48
C ASP A 334 -1.71 -2.29 -4.95
N ILE A 335 -0.50 -2.09 -4.41
CA ILE A 335 -0.19 -2.21 -2.98
C ILE A 335 -0.22 -0.82 -2.33
N PRO A 336 -1.27 -0.48 -1.56
CA PRO A 336 -1.38 0.85 -0.98
C PRO A 336 -0.71 0.91 0.40
N LEU A 337 0.55 1.33 0.44
CA LEU A 337 1.38 1.34 1.66
C LEU A 337 0.77 2.16 2.81
N VAL A 338 0.13 3.29 2.51
CA VAL A 338 -0.41 4.23 3.52
C VAL A 338 -1.92 4.07 3.75
N LYS A 339 -2.56 3.02 3.21
CA LYS A 339 -4.02 2.85 3.31
C LYS A 339 -4.48 2.72 4.76
N ASN A 340 -3.77 1.92 5.55
CA ASN A 340 -4.17 1.65 6.93
C ASN A 340 -4.12 2.92 7.79
N TRP A 341 -3.17 3.82 7.53
CA TRP A 341 -2.98 5.05 8.31
C TRP A 341 -4.21 5.95 8.32
N TYR A 342 -4.89 6.14 7.19
CA TYR A 342 -6.08 7.00 7.12
C TYR A 342 -7.38 6.24 7.37
N LEU A 343 -7.36 4.90 7.38
CA LEU A 343 -8.48 4.08 7.83
C LEU A 343 -8.63 4.08 9.35
N GLU A 344 -7.60 4.50 10.07
CA GLU A 344 -7.65 4.75 11.50
C GLU A 344 -8.06 6.19 11.82
N HIS A 345 -8.46 6.41 13.07
CA HIS A 345 -8.67 7.76 13.56
C HIS A 345 -7.38 8.57 13.49
N CYS A 346 -7.50 9.82 13.06
CA CYS A 346 -6.38 10.75 13.05
C CYS A 346 -5.83 10.91 14.49
N PRO A 347 -4.50 10.81 14.70
CA PRO A 347 -3.91 10.98 16.02
C PRO A 347 -4.34 12.29 16.70
N PRO A 348 -4.45 12.32 18.03
CA PRO A 348 -4.77 13.55 18.75
C PRO A 348 -3.70 14.63 18.49
N ASN A 349 -4.07 15.89 18.69
CA ASN A 349 -3.18 17.06 18.57
C ASN A 349 -2.61 17.35 17.16
N GLN A 350 -3.10 16.70 16.11
CA GLN A 350 -2.74 17.04 14.73
C GLN A 350 -3.43 18.32 14.25
N PRO A 351 -2.79 19.14 13.40
CA PRO A 351 -3.37 20.39 12.91
C PRO A 351 -4.61 20.14 12.03
N VAL A 352 -5.49 21.15 11.93
CA VAL A 352 -6.75 21.08 11.15
C VAL A 352 -6.51 20.59 9.72
N LYS A 353 -5.41 21.05 9.09
CA LYS A 353 -5.00 20.62 7.74
C LYS A 353 -4.92 19.10 7.61
N VAL A 354 -4.26 18.42 8.54
CA VAL A 354 -4.08 16.97 8.53
C VAL A 354 -5.40 16.26 8.80
N ARG A 355 -6.18 16.73 9.77
CA ARG A 355 -7.51 16.17 10.07
C ARG A 355 -8.45 16.22 8.85
N VAL A 356 -8.44 17.32 8.11
CA VAL A 356 -9.22 17.45 6.86
C VAL A 356 -8.69 16.52 5.77
N SER A 357 -7.37 16.33 5.66
CA SER A 357 -6.78 15.36 4.72
C SER A 357 -7.23 13.94 5.00
N TYR A 358 -7.23 13.49 6.27
CA TYR A 358 -7.77 12.19 6.68
C TYR A 358 -9.22 12.01 6.25
N GLN A 359 -10.08 13.00 6.54
CA GLN A 359 -11.49 12.95 6.13
C GLN A 359 -11.67 12.88 4.61
N LYS A 360 -10.84 13.59 3.83
CA LYS A 360 -10.89 13.55 2.36
C LYS A 360 -10.42 12.20 1.80
N LEU A 361 -9.36 11.62 2.36
CA LEU A 361 -8.88 10.29 1.96
C LEU A 361 -9.93 9.21 2.28
N LEU A 362 -10.53 9.26 3.47
CA LEU A 362 -11.66 8.41 3.84
C LEU A 362 -12.85 8.58 2.89
N LYS A 363 -13.18 9.83 2.50
CA LYS A 363 -14.24 10.10 1.52
C LYS A 363 -13.95 9.41 0.18
N CYS A 364 -12.72 9.51 -0.32
CA CYS A 364 -12.31 8.82 -1.54
C CYS A 364 -12.42 7.30 -1.40
N PHE A 365 -11.94 6.74 -0.29
CA PHE A 365 -12.06 5.31 0.01
C PHE A 365 -13.51 4.84 0.01
N VAL A 366 -14.40 5.51 0.75
CA VAL A 366 -15.82 5.15 0.84
C VAL A 366 -16.52 5.27 -0.51
N LEU A 367 -16.22 6.31 -1.31
CA LEU A 367 -16.79 6.46 -2.65
C LEU A 367 -16.32 5.36 -3.60
N ASN A 368 -15.06 4.93 -3.49
CA ASN A 368 -14.53 3.82 -4.29
C ASN A 368 -15.24 2.52 -3.92
N GLU A 369 -15.30 2.16 -2.63
CA GLU A 369 -15.96 0.95 -2.16
C GLU A 369 -17.46 0.93 -2.52
N LEU A 370 -18.16 2.05 -2.39
CA LEU A 370 -19.60 2.15 -2.69
C LEU A 370 -19.91 1.99 -4.19
N LYS A 371 -19.03 2.49 -5.06
CA LYS A 371 -19.21 2.46 -6.53
C LYS A 371 -18.56 1.25 -7.20
N THR A 372 -17.85 0.43 -6.43
CA THR A 372 -17.22 -0.78 -6.96
C THR A 372 -18.29 -1.75 -7.45
N ARG A 373 -18.18 -2.15 -8.71
CA ARG A 373 -19.03 -3.16 -9.34
C ARG A 373 -18.16 -4.32 -9.78
N PRO A 374 -18.68 -5.56 -9.78
CA PRO A 374 -17.93 -6.68 -10.34
C PRO A 374 -17.57 -6.38 -11.80
N GLU A 375 -16.33 -6.66 -12.17
CA GLU A 375 -15.85 -6.43 -13.52
C GLU A 375 -16.65 -7.27 -14.51
N LYS A 376 -17.08 -6.65 -15.61
CA LYS A 376 -17.77 -7.38 -16.68
C LYS A 376 -16.75 -8.25 -17.41
N PRO A 377 -17.05 -9.54 -17.66
CA PRO A 377 -16.17 -10.39 -18.45
C PRO A 377 -16.04 -9.78 -19.86
N MET A 378 -14.81 -9.47 -20.26
CA MET A 378 -14.47 -8.93 -21.58
C MET A 378 -13.44 -9.82 -22.27
N THR A 379 -13.41 -9.76 -23.60
CA THR A 379 -12.38 -10.45 -24.38
C THR A 379 -11.00 -9.83 -24.12
N LYS A 380 -10.01 -10.67 -23.78
CA LYS A 380 -8.66 -10.21 -23.47
C LYS A 380 -7.95 -9.73 -24.75
N LYS A 381 -7.76 -8.40 -24.88
CA LYS A 381 -7.00 -7.79 -25.98
C LYS A 381 -5.61 -7.37 -25.51
N ASN A 382 -4.58 -8.08 -25.97
CA ASN A 382 -3.18 -7.82 -25.59
C ASN A 382 -2.47 -6.99 -26.68
N LEU A 383 -2.53 -5.66 -26.56
CA LEU A 383 -1.98 -4.73 -27.57
C LEU A 383 -0.52 -5.01 -27.91
N PHE A 384 0.37 -5.13 -26.92
CA PHE A 384 1.80 -5.35 -27.18
C PHE A 384 2.11 -6.70 -27.81
N ARG A 385 1.29 -7.73 -27.54
CA ARG A 385 1.41 -9.02 -28.23
C ARG A 385 1.05 -8.90 -29.71
N GLN A 386 0.04 -8.09 -30.02
CA GLN A 386 -0.37 -7.82 -31.40
C GLN A 386 0.69 -6.99 -32.14
N LEU A 387 1.22 -5.93 -31.51
CA LEU A 387 2.29 -5.10 -32.10
C LEU A 387 3.57 -5.91 -32.34
N LYS A 388 4.00 -6.72 -31.37
CA LYS A 388 5.18 -7.59 -31.49
C LYS A 388 5.06 -8.64 -32.60
N ALA A 389 3.84 -9.07 -32.93
CA ALA A 389 3.62 -10.02 -34.03
C ALA A 389 3.82 -9.39 -35.42
N THR A 390 3.88 -8.05 -35.52
CA THR A 390 4.13 -7.37 -36.78
C THR A 390 5.62 -7.18 -37.04
N LYS A 391 6.02 -7.13 -38.32
CA LYS A 391 7.42 -6.86 -38.73
C LYS A 391 7.97 -5.48 -38.33
N PHE A 392 7.09 -4.57 -37.92
CA PHE A 392 7.43 -3.18 -37.63
C PHE A 392 7.92 -2.96 -36.19
N PHE A 393 7.81 -3.97 -35.32
CA PHE A 393 8.24 -3.86 -33.93
C PHE A 393 9.26 -4.93 -33.60
N GLN A 394 10.30 -4.52 -32.87
CA GLN A 394 11.35 -5.40 -32.36
C GLN A 394 11.42 -5.29 -30.83
N THR A 395 11.99 -6.31 -30.19
CA THR A 395 12.15 -6.36 -28.73
C THR A 395 13.63 -6.33 -28.39
N THR A 396 14.00 -5.54 -27.38
CA THR A 396 15.34 -5.51 -26.80
C THR A 396 15.24 -5.34 -25.28
N LYS A 397 16.36 -5.43 -24.56
CA LYS A 397 16.51 -4.96 -23.19
C LYS A 397 17.23 -3.62 -23.20
N LEU A 398 16.71 -2.62 -22.48
CA LEU A 398 17.35 -1.32 -22.30
C LEU A 398 17.26 -0.90 -20.83
N ASP A 399 18.16 -0.03 -20.41
CA ASP A 399 18.03 0.70 -19.16
C ASP A 399 16.77 1.59 -19.19
N TRP A 400 16.10 1.72 -18.05
CA TRP A 400 14.93 2.59 -17.90
C TRP A 400 15.24 4.05 -18.24
N VAL A 401 16.43 4.56 -17.87
CA VAL A 401 16.81 5.96 -18.17
C VAL A 401 16.98 6.16 -19.68
N GLU A 402 17.59 5.21 -20.37
CA GLU A 402 17.71 5.23 -21.83
C GLU A 402 16.32 5.22 -22.49
N ALA A 403 15.44 4.29 -22.09
CA ALA A 403 14.08 4.23 -22.59
C ALA A 403 13.29 5.53 -22.28
N GLY A 404 13.54 6.15 -21.13
CA GLY A 404 12.94 7.42 -20.72
C GLY A 404 13.37 8.59 -21.62
N LEU A 405 14.67 8.72 -21.86
CA LEU A 405 15.23 9.73 -22.77
C LEU A 405 14.70 9.55 -24.19
N GLN A 406 14.64 8.31 -24.69
CA GLN A 406 14.04 8.00 -25.99
C GLN A 406 12.57 8.42 -26.07
N VAL A 407 11.75 8.13 -25.05
CA VAL A 407 10.34 8.53 -25.00
C VAL A 407 10.19 10.05 -24.97
N CYS A 408 11.04 10.78 -24.24
CA CYS A 408 11.02 12.24 -24.20
C CYS A 408 11.37 12.84 -25.57
N ARG A 409 12.43 12.35 -26.22
CA ARG A 409 12.86 12.76 -27.57
C ARG A 409 11.78 12.45 -28.62
N GLN A 410 11.17 11.26 -28.58
CA GLN A 410 10.07 10.87 -29.46
C GLN A 410 8.84 11.76 -29.28
N GLY A 411 8.44 12.02 -28.03
CA GLY A 411 7.31 12.89 -27.72
C GLY A 411 7.50 14.33 -28.20
N TYR A 412 8.69 14.89 -27.98
CA TYR A 412 9.09 16.21 -28.50
C TYR A 412 8.97 16.24 -30.03
N ASN A 413 9.59 15.28 -30.71
CA ASN A 413 9.60 15.20 -32.18
C ASN A 413 8.19 15.04 -32.75
N MET A 414 7.32 14.23 -32.14
CA MET A 414 5.93 14.07 -32.58
C MET A 414 5.14 15.38 -32.48
N LEU A 415 5.28 16.12 -31.38
CA LEU A 415 4.62 17.41 -31.20
C LEU A 415 5.18 18.46 -32.17
N ASN A 416 6.50 18.48 -32.36
CA ASN A 416 7.13 19.42 -33.27
C ASN A 416 6.74 19.15 -34.73
N LEU A 417 6.72 17.88 -35.15
CA LEU A 417 6.21 17.46 -36.46
C LEU A 417 4.75 17.87 -36.67
N LEU A 418 3.91 17.83 -35.63
CA LEU A 418 2.53 18.30 -35.71
C LEU A 418 2.45 19.82 -35.93
N ILE A 419 3.32 20.60 -35.26
CA ILE A 419 3.44 22.06 -35.43
C ILE A 419 3.85 22.38 -36.87
N HIS A 420 4.91 21.73 -37.37
CA HIS A 420 5.40 21.90 -38.73
C HIS A 420 4.39 21.45 -39.79
N ARG A 421 3.68 20.33 -39.57
CA ARG A 421 2.63 19.83 -40.46
C ARG A 421 1.46 20.80 -40.61
N LYS A 422 1.12 21.54 -39.54
CA LYS A 422 0.12 22.63 -39.59
C LYS A 422 0.66 23.94 -40.21
N ASN A 423 1.92 23.94 -40.64
CA ASN A 423 2.62 25.09 -41.19
C ASN A 423 2.55 26.31 -40.26
N LEU A 424 2.83 26.06 -38.97
CA LEU A 424 2.91 27.08 -37.92
C LEU A 424 4.40 27.38 -37.68
N LYS A 425 4.89 28.51 -38.20
CA LYS A 425 6.31 28.91 -38.08
C LYS A 425 6.63 29.75 -36.84
N TYR A 426 5.61 30.16 -36.11
CA TYR A 426 5.66 31.17 -35.07
C TYR A 426 5.47 30.65 -33.63
N PRO A 427 4.94 29.44 -33.36
CA PRO A 427 5.10 28.82 -32.05
C PRO A 427 6.36 27.94 -32.03
N HIS A 428 7.20 28.14 -31.03
CA HIS A 428 8.35 27.30 -30.72
C HIS A 428 8.01 26.40 -29.54
N LEU A 429 8.32 25.11 -29.68
CA LEU A 429 8.26 24.13 -28.59
C LEU A 429 9.68 23.96 -28.07
N ASP A 430 9.90 24.37 -26.82
CA ASP A 430 11.18 24.17 -26.14
C ASP A 430 11.29 22.71 -25.62
N TYR A 431 12.47 22.31 -25.15
CA TYR A 431 12.72 20.93 -24.76
C TYR A 431 12.00 20.56 -23.46
N ASN A 432 11.68 21.53 -22.61
CA ASN A 432 10.82 21.35 -21.42
C ASN A 432 9.32 21.37 -21.73
N MET A 433 8.95 21.24 -23.02
CA MET A 433 7.58 21.12 -23.51
C MET A 433 6.73 22.38 -23.30
N ASN A 434 7.33 23.56 -23.14
CA ASN A 434 6.60 24.82 -23.18
C ASN A 434 6.41 25.26 -24.64
N LEU A 435 5.21 25.74 -24.94
CA LEU A 435 4.89 26.29 -26.26
C LEU A 435 4.90 27.82 -26.16
N LYS A 436 5.93 28.46 -26.73
CA LYS A 436 6.15 29.91 -26.67
C LYS A 436 5.99 30.54 -28.06
N PRO A 437 5.34 31.70 -28.20
CA PRO A 437 5.35 32.42 -29.46
C PRO A 437 6.73 33.08 -29.70
N VAL A 438 7.31 32.89 -30.88
CA VAL A 438 8.61 33.48 -31.27
C VAL A 438 8.49 34.99 -31.48
N LYS A 439 7.30 35.46 -31.85
CA LYS A 439 6.99 36.88 -32.07
C LYS A 439 5.57 37.19 -31.63
N THR A 440 5.24 38.47 -31.52
CA THR A 440 3.84 38.92 -31.36
C THR A 440 3.01 38.47 -32.54
N LEU A 441 1.94 37.71 -32.27
CA LEU A 441 1.10 37.10 -33.30
C LEU A 441 -0.03 38.02 -33.74
N THR A 442 -0.29 38.07 -35.04
CA THR A 442 -1.50 38.70 -35.60
C THR A 442 -2.75 37.92 -35.16
N THR A 443 -3.93 38.54 -35.26
CA THR A 443 -5.21 37.88 -34.95
C THR A 443 -5.45 36.62 -35.81
N LYS A 444 -5.00 36.62 -37.07
CA LYS A 444 -5.07 35.48 -37.99
C LYS A 444 -4.13 34.36 -37.57
N GLU A 445 -2.88 34.67 -37.25
CA GLU A 445 -1.90 33.70 -36.73
C GLU A 445 -2.39 33.09 -35.42
N ARG A 446 -2.86 33.91 -34.46
CA ARG A 446 -3.38 33.45 -33.18
C ARG A 446 -4.58 32.50 -33.33
N LYS A 447 -5.51 32.80 -34.23
CA LYS A 447 -6.65 31.90 -34.52
C LYS A 447 -6.17 30.57 -35.13
N LYS A 448 -5.14 30.61 -35.99
CA LYS A 448 -4.60 29.43 -36.67
C LYS A 448 -3.74 28.53 -35.76
N SER A 449 -2.98 29.09 -34.82
CA SER A 449 -2.15 28.32 -33.86
C SER A 449 -2.87 27.91 -32.58
N ARG A 450 -4.18 28.14 -32.48
CA ARG A 450 -4.94 27.74 -31.31
C ARG A 450 -5.06 26.21 -31.28
N PHE A 451 -4.24 25.57 -30.46
CA PHE A 451 -4.34 24.14 -30.21
C PHE A 451 -5.52 23.82 -29.28
N GLY A 452 -6.05 22.61 -29.42
CA GLY A 452 -7.12 22.11 -28.56
C GLY A 452 -6.58 21.37 -27.34
N ASN A 453 -7.50 20.96 -26.45
CA ASN A 453 -7.16 20.28 -25.19
C ASN A 453 -6.36 18.99 -25.41
N ALA A 454 -6.58 18.25 -26.49
CA ALA A 454 -5.83 17.01 -26.76
C ALA A 454 -4.33 17.24 -26.90
N THR A 455 -3.91 18.29 -27.63
CA THR A 455 -2.49 18.63 -27.80
C THR A 455 -1.89 19.13 -26.49
N HIS A 456 -2.61 20.01 -25.77
CA HIS A 456 -2.12 20.54 -24.50
C HIS A 456 -2.02 19.48 -23.41
N LEU A 457 -3.01 18.59 -23.29
CA LEU A 457 -2.98 17.49 -22.33
C LEU A 457 -1.83 16.53 -22.63
N CYS A 458 -1.62 16.16 -23.90
CA CYS A 458 -0.50 15.31 -24.30
C CYS A 458 0.85 15.97 -23.96
N ARG A 459 0.99 17.27 -24.25
CA ARG A 459 2.17 18.07 -23.91
C ARG A 459 2.45 18.09 -22.41
N GLU A 460 1.45 18.33 -21.57
CA GLU A 460 1.65 18.33 -20.11
C GLU A 460 1.98 16.94 -19.56
N ILE A 461 1.42 15.86 -20.12
CA ILE A 461 1.79 14.49 -19.75
C ILE A 461 3.26 14.21 -20.11
N LEU A 462 3.71 14.66 -21.29
CA LEU A 462 5.11 14.55 -21.71
C LEU A 462 6.01 15.42 -20.83
N ARG A 463 5.57 16.61 -20.42
CA ARG A 463 6.29 17.48 -19.49
C ARG A 463 6.50 16.82 -18.14
N LEU A 464 5.44 16.25 -17.55
CA LEU A 464 5.54 15.49 -16.30
C LEU A 464 6.50 14.30 -16.44
N THR A 465 6.39 13.57 -17.55
CA THR A 465 7.28 12.44 -17.83
C THR A 465 8.73 12.88 -17.93
N LYS A 466 8.99 14.01 -18.61
CA LYS A 466 10.33 14.59 -18.73
C LYS A 466 10.91 14.99 -17.37
N LEU A 467 10.14 15.65 -16.51
CA LEU A 467 10.59 16.02 -15.16
C LEU A 467 11.04 14.80 -14.34
N VAL A 468 10.32 13.69 -14.44
CA VAL A 468 10.67 12.44 -13.75
C VAL A 468 11.95 11.83 -14.35
N VAL A 469 12.04 11.73 -15.67
CA VAL A 469 13.22 11.17 -16.36
C VAL A 469 14.46 12.03 -16.07
N ASP A 470 14.36 13.35 -16.19
CA ASP A 470 15.46 14.28 -15.95
C ASP A 470 15.99 14.19 -14.52
N ALA A 471 15.11 14.00 -13.53
CA ALA A 471 15.53 13.78 -12.14
C ALA A 471 16.40 12.52 -12.00
N HIS A 472 16.01 11.42 -12.66
CA HIS A 472 16.84 10.21 -12.71
C HIS A 472 18.13 10.41 -13.52
N VAL A 473 18.12 11.20 -14.59
CA VAL A 473 19.35 11.53 -15.34
C VAL A 473 20.33 12.28 -14.44
N GLN A 474 19.87 13.27 -13.67
CA GLN A 474 20.72 13.99 -12.70
C GLN A 474 21.32 13.07 -11.64
N PHE A 475 20.56 12.07 -11.16
CA PHE A 475 21.07 11.05 -10.25
C PHE A 475 22.15 10.19 -10.91
N ARG A 476 21.91 9.77 -12.16
CA ARG A 476 22.85 8.93 -12.92
C ARG A 476 24.12 9.66 -13.34
N LEU A 477 24.08 10.98 -13.51
CA LEU A 477 25.25 11.82 -13.74
C LEU A 477 26.06 12.11 -12.46
N GLY A 478 25.59 11.66 -11.29
CA GLY A 478 26.25 11.92 -10.01
C GLY A 478 26.02 13.34 -9.44
N ASN A 479 25.11 14.12 -10.04
CA ASN A 479 24.85 15.51 -9.62
C ASN A 479 23.94 15.60 -8.38
N VAL A 480 23.12 14.57 -8.13
CA VAL A 480 22.26 14.45 -6.95
C VAL A 480 22.35 13.05 -6.38
N ASP A 481 22.20 12.93 -5.06
CA ASP A 481 22.19 11.63 -4.38
C ASP A 481 20.82 10.94 -4.43
N ALA A 482 20.76 9.68 -3.99
CA ALA A 482 19.53 8.88 -4.02
C ALA A 482 18.43 9.45 -3.12
N PHE A 483 18.78 10.08 -1.98
CA PHE A 483 17.82 10.72 -1.09
C PHE A 483 17.20 11.98 -1.70
N GLN A 484 17.99 12.81 -2.37
CA GLN A 484 17.54 13.97 -3.13
C GLN A 484 16.69 13.55 -4.31
N LEU A 485 17.03 12.47 -5.01
CA LEU A 485 16.17 11.89 -6.05
C LEU A 485 14.81 11.47 -5.48
N ALA A 486 14.79 10.78 -4.33
CA ALA A 486 13.54 10.37 -3.71
C ALA A 486 12.67 11.57 -3.28
N ASP A 487 13.26 12.62 -2.68
CA ASP A 487 12.54 13.87 -2.36
C ASP A 487 12.08 14.61 -3.63
N ALA A 488 12.89 14.60 -4.69
CA ALA A 488 12.54 15.17 -5.98
C ALA A 488 11.31 14.48 -6.59
N LEU A 489 11.29 13.14 -6.62
CA LEU A 489 10.13 12.37 -7.09
C LEU A 489 8.90 12.61 -6.21
N GLN A 490 9.08 12.64 -4.88
CA GLN A 490 7.99 12.95 -3.95
C GLN A 490 7.40 14.34 -4.25
N TYR A 491 8.25 15.33 -4.52
CA TYR A 491 7.82 16.70 -4.85
C TYR A 491 7.12 16.79 -6.20
N ILE A 492 7.55 16.04 -7.21
CA ILE A 492 6.90 16.01 -8.54
C ILE A 492 5.47 15.44 -8.46
N PHE A 493 5.25 14.43 -7.61
CA PHE A 493 3.96 13.74 -7.51
C PHE A 493 3.01 14.29 -6.42
N ALA A 494 3.47 15.24 -5.61
CA ALA A 494 2.66 15.94 -4.60
C ALA A 494 1.90 17.13 -5.19
#